data_AF-A0A1W1DS49-F1
#
_entry.id   AF-A0A1W1DS49-F1
#
_cell.length_a   1.000
_cell.length_b   1.000
_cell.length_c   1.000
_cell.angle_alpha   90.00
_cell.angle_beta   90.00
_cell.angle_gamma   90.00
#
_symmetry.space_group_name_H-M   'P 1'
#
loop_
_entity.id
_entity.type
_entity.pdbx_description
1 polymer ?
#
loop_
_entity_poly.entity_id
_entity_poly.type
_entity_poly.pdbx_seq_one_letter_code
_entity_poly.pdbx_strand_id
1 'polypeptide(L)'
;MNKLKQQTLALASLLQTTALVDQLASTGTCDSKSNKVSLKSIMTNSTNVEEVFDSPKDLSIGLNALTVAFGKKTKSMQNIIFYSFALINLEKKLMKNQKLLAQISGEIDVIKKQDFFEIGHSNSLARLAELYKSTLGELNPRIMVSGEQIYLSNPHTANHIRALLLAGIRAVSLWKSQGGRTWQLLLNKKKTLKLVNSMDF
;
A
#
# COMPACT_ATOMS: atom_id res chain seq x y z
N MET A 1 13.21 16.49 7.88
CA MET A 1 11.95 16.10 8.55
C MET A 1 12.22 15.27 9.80
N ASN A 2 11.39 15.34 10.86
CA ASN A 2 11.51 14.46 12.04
C ASN A 2 11.34 12.99 11.62
N LYS A 3 12.21 12.08 12.08
CA LYS A 3 12.15 10.64 11.81
C LYS A 3 10.77 10.04 12.13
N LEU A 4 10.12 10.50 13.20
CA LEU A 4 8.75 10.09 13.53
C LEU A 4 7.75 10.47 12.44
N LYS A 5 7.91 11.64 11.82
CA LYS A 5 7.05 12.11 10.73
C LYS A 5 7.23 11.28 9.47
N GLN A 6 8.46 10.98 9.06
CA GLN A 6 8.73 10.06 7.95
C GLN A 6 8.14 8.67 8.20
N GLN A 7 8.36 8.11 9.40
CA GLN A 7 7.76 6.82 9.77
C GLN A 7 6.22 6.85 9.75
N THR A 8 5.62 7.94 10.21
CA THR A 8 4.16 8.10 10.27
C THR A 8 3.55 8.19 8.86
N LEU A 9 4.14 8.99 7.98
CA LEU A 9 3.69 9.12 6.59
C LEU A 9 3.90 7.81 5.81
N ALA A 10 5.05 7.14 5.98
CA ALA A 10 5.27 5.85 5.35
C ALA A 10 4.27 4.79 5.86
N LEU A 11 3.95 4.76 7.16
CA LEU A 11 2.89 3.90 7.69
C LEU A 11 1.51 4.26 7.14
N ALA A 12 1.21 5.56 7.01
CA ALA A 12 -0.03 6.02 6.41
C ALA A 12 -0.15 5.54 4.95
N SER A 13 0.93 5.53 4.18
CA SER A 13 0.92 4.98 2.81
C SER A 13 0.55 3.49 2.78
N LEU A 14 1.02 2.70 3.75
CA LEU A 14 0.63 1.29 3.89
C LEU A 14 -0.88 1.18 4.21
N LEU A 15 -1.36 1.93 5.20
CA LEU A 15 -2.77 1.91 5.57
C LEU A 15 -3.68 2.45 4.45
N GLN A 16 -3.21 3.40 3.66
CA GLN A 16 -3.93 3.90 2.50
C GLN A 16 -4.11 2.78 1.47
N THR A 17 -3.03 2.08 1.11
CA THR A 17 -3.13 0.98 0.13
C THR A 17 -4.09 -0.11 0.59
N THR A 18 -4.10 -0.48 1.87
CA THR A 18 -5.00 -1.52 2.39
C THR A 18 -6.43 -1.03 2.58
N ALA A 19 -6.65 0.25 2.89
CA ALA A 19 -7.97 0.87 2.89
C ALA A 19 -8.57 0.90 1.48
N LEU A 20 -7.79 1.23 0.45
CA LEU A 20 -8.25 1.21 -0.94
C LEU A 20 -8.60 -0.20 -1.41
N VAL A 21 -7.84 -1.22 -0.97
CA VAL A 21 -8.17 -2.64 -1.22
C VAL A 21 -9.50 -3.02 -0.57
N ASP A 22 -9.72 -2.62 0.69
CA ASP A 22 -10.99 -2.88 1.39
C ASP A 22 -12.18 -2.16 0.72
N GLN A 23 -11.99 -0.92 0.23
CA GLN A 23 -12.98 -0.18 -0.55
C GLN A 23 -13.35 -0.91 -1.85
N LEU A 24 -12.36 -1.35 -2.63
CA LEU A 24 -12.60 -2.10 -3.87
C LEU A 24 -13.31 -3.42 -3.60
N ALA A 25 -12.87 -4.16 -2.57
CA ALA A 25 -13.48 -5.43 -2.20
C ALA A 25 -14.93 -5.27 -1.73
N SER A 26 -15.26 -4.16 -1.07
CA SER A 26 -16.59 -3.92 -0.47
C SER A 26 -17.55 -3.18 -1.40
N THR A 27 -17.06 -2.34 -2.32
CA THR A 27 -17.90 -1.41 -3.10
C THR A 27 -17.58 -1.41 -4.60
N GLY A 28 -16.53 -2.11 -5.04
CA GLY A 28 -16.09 -2.12 -6.44
C GLY A 28 -15.37 -0.85 -6.89
N THR A 29 -15.33 0.18 -6.05
CA THR A 29 -14.67 1.46 -6.32
C THR A 29 -13.79 1.87 -5.14
N CYS A 30 -12.89 2.82 -5.34
CA CYS A 30 -12.07 3.41 -4.29
C CYS A 30 -11.76 4.87 -4.61
N ASP A 31 -11.23 5.60 -3.63
CA ASP A 31 -10.86 7.00 -3.83
C ASP A 31 -9.82 7.16 -4.95
N SER A 32 -10.17 7.96 -5.95
CA SER A 32 -9.39 8.08 -7.19
C SER A 32 -8.05 8.77 -6.98
N LYS A 33 -7.99 9.78 -6.10
CA LYS A 33 -6.78 10.55 -5.83
C LYS A 33 -5.76 9.70 -5.08
N SER A 34 -6.15 9.15 -3.93
CA SER A 34 -5.32 8.26 -3.13
C SER A 34 -4.91 7.01 -3.92
N ASN A 35 -5.79 6.47 -4.77
CA ASN A 35 -5.45 5.39 -5.69
C ASN A 35 -4.32 5.76 -6.65
N LYS A 36 -4.44 6.90 -7.35
CA LYS A 36 -3.43 7.35 -8.31
C LYS A 36 -2.08 7.56 -7.63
N VAL A 37 -2.07 8.20 -6.45
CA VAL A 37 -0.85 8.40 -5.65
C VAL A 37 -0.24 7.06 -5.21
N SER A 38 -1.05 6.18 -4.63
CA SER A 38 -0.57 4.87 -4.15
C SER A 38 0.02 4.03 -5.28
N LEU A 39 -0.61 3.99 -6.45
CA LEU A 39 -0.08 3.26 -7.61
C LEU A 39 1.20 3.91 -8.16
N LYS A 40 1.26 5.25 -8.26
CA LYS A 40 2.48 5.96 -8.69
C LYS A 40 3.68 5.68 -7.78
N SER A 41 3.45 5.43 -6.49
CA SER A 41 4.54 5.13 -5.54
C SER A 41 5.37 3.90 -5.93
N ILE A 42 4.81 2.96 -6.71
CA ILE A 42 5.52 1.79 -7.24
C ILE A 42 6.69 2.20 -8.14
N MET A 43 6.55 3.33 -8.85
CA MET A 43 7.51 3.76 -9.87
C MET A 43 8.76 4.40 -9.28
N THR A 44 8.75 4.82 -8.02
CA THR A 44 9.92 5.42 -7.39
C THR A 44 10.66 4.40 -6.53
N ASN A 45 11.99 4.36 -6.66
CA ASN A 45 12.86 3.56 -5.78
C ASN A 45 13.33 4.36 -4.56
N SER A 46 12.88 5.62 -4.41
CA SER A 46 13.35 6.47 -3.32
C SER A 46 12.94 5.94 -1.95
N THR A 47 13.88 5.96 -1.02
CA THR A 47 13.59 5.67 0.39
C THR A 47 13.11 6.90 1.16
N ASN A 48 13.18 8.10 0.55
CA ASN A 48 12.72 9.34 1.15
C ASN A 48 11.23 9.55 0.87
N VAL A 49 10.44 9.70 1.93
CA VAL A 49 8.98 9.87 1.82
C VAL A 49 8.59 11.11 1.01
N GLU A 50 9.37 12.19 1.10
CA GLU A 50 9.11 13.46 0.40
C GLU A 50 9.39 13.37 -1.11
N GLU A 51 10.12 12.35 -1.56
CA GLU A 51 10.33 12.06 -2.98
C GLU A 51 9.29 11.08 -3.54
N VAL A 52 8.42 10.54 -2.67
CA VAL A 52 7.33 9.62 -3.04
C VAL A 52 5.97 10.32 -2.99
N PHE A 53 5.78 11.22 -2.02
CA PHE A 53 4.53 11.94 -1.79
C PHE A 53 4.81 13.43 -1.65
N ASP A 54 4.08 14.26 -2.41
CA ASP A 54 4.28 15.71 -2.46
C ASP A 54 3.80 16.38 -1.16
N SER A 55 2.73 15.85 -0.56
CA SER A 55 2.17 16.39 0.67
C SER A 55 1.45 15.33 1.53
N PRO A 56 1.21 15.60 2.83
CA PRO A 56 0.35 14.76 3.66
C PRO A 56 -1.06 14.54 3.08
N LYS A 57 -1.58 15.48 2.28
CA LYS A 57 -2.89 15.38 1.60
C LYS A 57 -2.95 14.26 0.56
N ASP A 58 -1.82 13.73 0.13
CA ASP A 58 -1.75 12.56 -0.76
C ASP A 58 -1.97 11.25 0.00
N LEU A 59 -1.87 11.31 1.33
CA LEU A 59 -1.97 10.20 2.26
C LEU A 59 -3.20 10.32 3.18
N SER A 60 -4.18 11.15 2.81
CA SER A 60 -5.30 11.52 3.69
C SER A 60 -6.11 10.31 4.16
N ILE A 61 -6.41 9.36 3.27
CA ILE A 61 -7.08 8.10 3.62
C ILE A 61 -6.23 7.28 4.58
N GLY A 62 -4.93 7.18 4.32
CA GLY A 62 -4.00 6.46 5.18
C GLY A 62 -3.88 7.06 6.58
N LEU A 63 -3.83 8.39 6.67
CA LEU A 63 -3.74 9.13 7.92
C LEU A 63 -5.05 9.03 8.71
N ASN A 64 -6.21 9.10 8.04
CA ASN A 64 -7.51 8.83 8.65
C ASN A 64 -7.61 7.38 9.16
N ALA A 65 -7.20 6.41 8.34
CA ALA A 65 -7.16 5.01 8.72
C ALA A 65 -6.23 4.77 9.93
N LEU A 66 -5.11 5.48 10.01
CA LEU A 66 -4.19 5.45 11.16
C LEU A 66 -4.89 5.93 12.44
N THR A 67 -5.58 7.07 12.37
CA THR A 67 -6.33 7.63 13.51
C THR A 67 -7.39 6.64 14.01
N VAL A 68 -8.13 6.01 13.10
CA VAL A 68 -9.16 5.01 13.45
C VAL A 68 -8.54 3.71 13.97
N ALA A 69 -7.45 3.21 13.38
CA ALA A 69 -6.74 2.01 13.84
C ALA A 69 -6.25 2.15 15.29
N PHE A 70 -5.85 3.36 15.67
CA PHE A 70 -5.47 3.69 17.04
C PHE A 70 -6.65 4.12 17.93
N GLY A 71 -7.83 4.35 17.36
CA GLY A 71 -9.07 4.66 18.08
C GLY A 71 -9.99 3.44 18.23
N LYS A 72 -11.24 3.61 17.76
CA LYS A 72 -12.31 2.61 17.85
C LYS A 72 -12.24 1.64 16.68
N LYS A 73 -12.17 0.34 16.97
CA LYS A 73 -12.07 -0.71 15.93
C LYS A 73 -13.43 -0.98 15.28
N THR A 74 -13.47 -0.94 13.96
CA THR A 74 -14.61 -1.36 13.11
C THR A 74 -14.23 -2.61 12.31
N LYS A 75 -15.20 -3.28 11.66
CA LYS A 75 -14.94 -4.47 10.82
C LYS A 75 -14.05 -4.15 9.61
N SER A 76 -14.33 -3.06 8.89
CA SER A 76 -13.47 -2.58 7.79
C SER A 76 -12.05 -2.29 8.30
N MET A 77 -11.91 -1.66 9.46
CA MET A 77 -10.58 -1.45 10.07
C MET A 77 -9.86 -2.75 10.40
N GLN A 78 -10.59 -3.80 10.81
CA GLN A 78 -9.99 -5.12 11.04
C GLN A 78 -9.40 -5.72 9.77
N ASN A 79 -10.11 -5.65 8.63
CA ASN A 79 -9.59 -6.08 7.33
C ASN A 79 -8.33 -5.30 6.95
N ILE A 80 -8.39 -3.97 7.02
CA ILE A 80 -7.26 -3.06 6.72
C ILE A 80 -6.01 -3.47 7.51
N ILE A 81 -6.16 -3.69 8.82
CA ILE A 81 -5.07 -4.11 9.70
C ILE A 81 -4.53 -5.50 9.30
N PHE A 82 -5.40 -6.46 8.99
CA PHE A 82 -4.97 -7.80 8.57
C PHE A 82 -4.22 -7.77 7.25
N TYR A 83 -4.68 -7.00 6.26
CA TYR A 83 -3.98 -6.82 5.00
C TYR A 83 -2.61 -6.18 5.24
N SER A 84 -2.51 -5.17 6.11
CA SER A 84 -1.23 -4.54 6.45
C SER A 84 -0.25 -5.53 7.08
N PHE A 85 -0.70 -6.39 8.01
CA PHE A 85 0.15 -7.44 8.57
C PHE A 85 0.60 -8.47 7.53
N ALA A 86 -0.31 -8.87 6.63
CA ALA A 86 0.01 -9.80 5.57
C ALA A 86 1.08 -9.22 4.62
N LEU A 87 0.94 -7.95 4.22
CA LEU A 87 1.95 -7.23 3.43
C LEU A 87 3.29 -7.11 4.16
N ILE A 88 3.28 -6.78 5.46
CA ILE A 88 4.53 -6.71 6.27
C ILE A 88 5.28 -8.04 6.26
N ASN A 89 4.55 -9.15 6.32
CA ASN A 89 5.13 -10.49 6.31
C ASN A 89 5.57 -10.93 4.92
N LEU A 90 4.80 -10.64 3.89
CA LEU A 90 5.18 -10.92 2.50
C LEU A 90 6.43 -10.15 2.09
N GLU A 91 6.53 -8.87 2.44
CA GLU A 91 7.70 -8.07 2.14
C GLU A 91 8.97 -8.69 2.78
N LYS A 92 8.90 -9.17 4.03
CA LYS A 92 10.05 -9.85 4.67
C LYS A 92 10.52 -11.08 3.88
N LYS A 93 9.59 -11.79 3.23
CA LYS A 93 9.89 -12.98 2.42
C LYS A 93 10.42 -12.57 1.05
N LEU A 94 9.82 -11.57 0.43
CA LEU A 94 10.27 -10.99 -0.83
C LEU A 94 11.70 -10.47 -0.72
N MET A 95 12.04 -9.75 0.35
CA MET A 95 13.37 -9.21 0.58
C MET A 95 14.47 -10.29 0.70
N LYS A 96 14.10 -11.54 0.92
CA LYS A 96 15.02 -12.69 0.93
C LYS A 96 15.12 -13.40 -0.42
N ASN A 97 14.28 -13.04 -1.39
CA ASN A 97 14.21 -13.66 -2.70
C ASN A 97 14.70 -12.69 -3.78
N GLN A 98 16.01 -12.72 -4.06
CA GLN A 98 16.64 -11.84 -5.04
C GLN A 98 16.09 -12.00 -6.46
N LYS A 99 15.69 -13.23 -6.85
CA LYS A 99 15.11 -13.50 -8.16
C LYS A 99 13.79 -12.74 -8.35
N LEU A 100 12.88 -12.83 -7.37
CA LEU A 100 11.60 -12.13 -7.43
C LEU A 100 11.77 -10.61 -7.36
N LEU A 101 12.73 -10.11 -6.56
CA LEU A 101 13.06 -8.68 -6.54
C LEU A 101 13.54 -8.18 -7.90
N ALA A 102 14.44 -8.93 -8.56
CA ALA A 102 14.94 -8.58 -9.88
C ALA A 102 13.81 -8.56 -10.93
N GLN A 103 12.89 -9.52 -10.86
CA GLN A 103 11.69 -9.55 -11.72
C GLN A 103 10.80 -8.33 -11.52
N ILE A 104 10.53 -7.94 -10.26
CA ILE A 104 9.73 -6.74 -9.97
C ILE A 104 10.42 -5.47 -10.49
N SER A 105 11.69 -5.28 -10.19
CA SER A 105 12.44 -4.11 -10.65
C SER A 105 12.50 -4.01 -12.17
N GLY A 106 12.80 -5.13 -12.84
CA GLY A 106 12.85 -5.19 -14.30
C GLY A 106 11.52 -4.83 -14.94
N GLU A 107 10.41 -5.39 -14.43
CA GLU A 107 9.09 -5.12 -14.97
C GLU A 107 8.65 -3.67 -14.74
N ILE A 108 8.94 -3.11 -13.56
CA ILE A 108 8.70 -1.68 -13.25
C ILE A 108 9.49 -0.78 -14.22
N ASP A 109 10.74 -1.10 -14.52
CA ASP A 109 11.55 -0.31 -15.45
C ASP A 109 11.04 -0.38 -16.90
N VAL A 110 10.44 -1.50 -17.31
CA VAL A 110 9.75 -1.58 -18.61
C VAL A 110 8.49 -0.73 -18.60
N ILE A 111 7.68 -0.78 -17.53
CA ILE A 111 6.45 0.03 -17.42
C ILE A 111 6.77 1.52 -17.54
N LYS A 112 7.81 2.01 -16.85
CA LYS A 112 8.24 3.41 -16.94
C LYS A 112 8.61 3.87 -18.35
N LYS A 113 9.13 2.97 -19.18
CA LYS A 113 9.58 3.29 -20.54
C LYS A 113 8.43 3.26 -21.56
N GLN A 114 7.38 2.51 -21.27
CA GLN A 114 6.25 2.27 -22.16
C GLN A 114 5.06 3.17 -21.80
N ASP A 115 5.30 4.47 -21.57
CA ASP A 115 4.42 5.50 -20.99
C ASP A 115 3.13 5.81 -21.81
N PHE A 116 2.57 4.82 -22.49
CA PHE A 116 1.36 4.90 -23.33
C PHE A 116 0.07 5.06 -22.52
N PHE A 117 0.02 4.61 -21.26
CA PHE A 117 -1.18 4.65 -20.43
C PHE A 117 -0.88 5.16 -19.03
N GLU A 118 -1.80 5.93 -18.45
CA GLU A 118 -1.73 6.29 -17.04
C GLU A 118 -1.68 5.03 -16.15
N ILE A 119 -1.01 5.13 -15.00
CA ILE A 119 -0.83 3.98 -14.09
C ILE A 119 -2.14 3.37 -13.59
N GLY A 120 -3.22 4.16 -13.55
CA GLY A 120 -4.56 3.72 -13.15
C GLY A 120 -5.41 3.14 -14.29
N HIS A 121 -4.91 3.14 -15.53
CA HIS A 121 -5.64 2.59 -16.68
C HIS A 121 -5.73 1.06 -16.59
N SER A 122 -6.78 0.47 -17.17
CA SER A 122 -7.08 -0.97 -17.10
C SER A 122 -5.90 -1.85 -17.55
N ASN A 123 -5.20 -1.46 -18.63
CA ASN A 123 -4.01 -2.16 -19.12
C ASN A 123 -2.84 -2.13 -18.12
N SER A 124 -2.58 -0.97 -17.52
CA SER A 124 -1.54 -0.79 -16.49
C SER A 124 -1.87 -1.64 -15.26
N LEU A 125 -3.13 -1.62 -14.82
CA LEU A 125 -3.61 -2.43 -13.70
C LEU A 125 -3.48 -3.93 -13.99
N ALA A 126 -3.85 -4.38 -15.20
CA ALA A 126 -3.73 -5.78 -15.60
C ALA A 126 -2.27 -6.24 -15.56
N ARG A 127 -1.34 -5.40 -16.05
CA ARG A 127 0.09 -5.71 -16.03
C ARG A 127 0.66 -5.77 -14.62
N LEU A 128 0.34 -4.80 -13.76
CA LEU A 128 0.74 -4.82 -12.35
C LEU A 128 0.13 -6.01 -11.60
N ALA A 129 -1.10 -6.40 -11.94
CA ALA A 129 -1.76 -7.56 -11.36
C ALA A 129 -1.07 -8.86 -11.76
N GLU A 130 -0.60 -8.98 -13.00
CA GLU A 130 0.16 -10.13 -13.46
C GLU A 130 1.54 -10.18 -12.81
N LEU A 131 2.19 -9.02 -12.65
CA LEU A 131 3.43 -8.91 -11.88
C LEU A 131 3.21 -9.38 -10.42
N TYR A 132 2.12 -8.97 -9.77
CA TYR A 132 1.78 -9.46 -8.43
C TYR A 132 1.63 -10.99 -8.41
N LYS A 133 0.88 -11.58 -9.36
CA LYS A 133 0.65 -13.04 -9.40
C LYS A 133 1.93 -13.84 -9.60
N SER A 134 2.76 -13.42 -10.55
CA SER A 134 4.03 -14.06 -10.90
C SER A 134 5.16 -13.82 -9.90
N THR A 135 4.92 -13.04 -8.84
CA THR A 135 5.92 -12.76 -7.80
C THR A 135 5.35 -13.03 -6.41
N LEU A 136 4.55 -12.12 -5.88
CA LEU A 136 3.94 -12.22 -4.56
C LEU A 136 2.93 -13.37 -4.47
N GLY A 137 2.30 -13.75 -5.58
CA GLY A 137 1.38 -14.90 -5.66
C GLY A 137 2.05 -16.27 -5.46
N GLU A 138 3.38 -16.35 -5.65
CA GLU A 138 4.19 -17.55 -5.37
C GLU A 138 4.56 -17.66 -3.88
N LEU A 139 4.45 -16.57 -3.13
CA LEU A 139 4.81 -16.53 -1.71
C LEU A 139 3.62 -16.91 -0.83
N ASN A 140 3.92 -17.70 0.21
CA ASN A 140 2.95 -18.04 1.25
C ASN A 140 3.18 -17.19 2.51
N PRO A 141 2.14 -16.89 3.32
CA PRO A 141 0.73 -17.09 3.01
C PRO A 141 0.25 -16.06 1.98
N ARG A 142 -0.74 -16.43 1.17
CA ARG A 142 -1.42 -15.49 0.27
C ARG A 142 -2.27 -14.50 1.08
N ILE A 143 -2.40 -13.28 0.58
CA ILE A 143 -3.33 -12.30 1.15
C ILE A 143 -4.75 -12.73 0.79
N MET A 144 -5.54 -13.11 1.79
CA MET A 144 -6.96 -13.37 1.63
C MET A 144 -7.72 -12.03 1.70
N VAL A 145 -8.25 -11.58 0.57
CA VAL A 145 -9.06 -10.36 0.50
C VAL A 145 -10.52 -10.74 0.72
N SER A 146 -11.21 -10.01 1.59
CA SER A 146 -12.58 -10.26 2.03
C SER A 146 -13.44 -9.07 1.64
N GLY A 147 -14.63 -9.33 1.10
CA GLY A 147 -15.54 -8.31 0.59
C GLY A 147 -16.73 -8.95 -0.10
N GLU A 148 -17.43 -8.18 -0.92
CA GLU A 148 -18.60 -8.65 -1.65
C GLU A 148 -18.20 -9.45 -2.89
N GLN A 149 -18.79 -10.63 -3.06
CA GLN A 149 -18.42 -11.56 -4.12
C GLN A 149 -18.60 -10.96 -5.53
N ILE A 150 -19.59 -10.09 -5.71
CA ILE A 150 -19.85 -9.41 -6.99
C ILE A 150 -18.65 -8.55 -7.45
N TYR A 151 -17.92 -7.95 -6.51
CA TYR A 151 -16.73 -7.16 -6.82
C TYR A 151 -15.48 -8.02 -6.90
N LEU A 152 -15.34 -9.01 -6.01
CA LEU A 152 -14.17 -9.89 -5.99
C LEU A 152 -14.09 -10.81 -7.21
N SER A 153 -15.23 -11.18 -7.80
CA SER A 153 -15.30 -11.96 -9.04
C SER A 153 -15.09 -11.12 -10.31
N ASN A 154 -15.18 -9.80 -10.22
CA ASN A 154 -14.92 -8.91 -11.35
C ASN A 154 -13.42 -8.89 -11.68
N PRO A 155 -12.99 -9.27 -12.91
CA PRO A 155 -11.57 -9.30 -13.28
C PRO A 155 -10.86 -7.95 -13.18
N HIS A 156 -11.55 -6.86 -13.50
CA HIS A 156 -11.01 -5.51 -13.40
C HIS A 156 -10.73 -5.14 -11.94
N THR A 157 -11.71 -5.34 -11.05
CA THR A 157 -11.55 -5.08 -9.61
C THR A 157 -10.46 -5.98 -9.01
N ALA A 158 -10.41 -7.26 -9.40
CA ALA A 158 -9.39 -8.18 -8.92
C ALA A 158 -7.97 -7.79 -9.39
N ASN A 159 -7.82 -7.26 -10.62
CA ASN A 159 -6.56 -6.71 -11.09
C ASN A 159 -6.17 -5.44 -10.32
N HIS A 160 -7.13 -4.55 -10.10
CA HIS A 160 -6.92 -3.31 -9.35
C HIS A 160 -6.48 -3.59 -7.90
N ILE A 161 -7.12 -4.55 -7.22
CA ILE A 161 -6.72 -4.98 -5.88
C ILE A 161 -5.25 -5.46 -5.89
N ARG A 162 -4.86 -6.33 -6.82
CA ARG A 162 -3.50 -6.85 -6.90
C ARG A 162 -2.46 -5.75 -7.17
N ALA A 163 -2.79 -4.80 -8.03
CA ALA A 163 -1.94 -3.62 -8.28
C ALA A 163 -1.74 -2.79 -7.00
N LEU A 164 -2.81 -2.56 -6.22
CA LEU A 164 -2.71 -1.87 -4.94
C LEU A 164 -1.96 -2.67 -3.87
N LEU A 165 -2.06 -4.00 -3.87
CA LEU A 165 -1.25 -4.84 -2.97
C LEU A 165 0.25 -4.75 -3.30
N LEU A 166 0.60 -4.63 -4.58
CA LEU A 166 1.99 -4.36 -5.00
C LEU A 166 2.47 -2.99 -4.50
N ALA A 167 1.63 -1.94 -4.62
CA ALA A 167 1.90 -0.65 -3.98
C ALA A 167 2.04 -0.76 -2.46
N GLY A 168 1.25 -1.64 -1.82
CA GLY A 168 1.33 -1.93 -0.40
C GLY A 168 2.69 -2.53 0.01
N ILE A 169 3.26 -3.44 -0.79
CA ILE A 169 4.63 -3.94 -0.56
C ILE A 169 5.65 -2.81 -0.62
N ARG A 170 5.54 -1.95 -1.64
CA ARG A 170 6.41 -0.77 -1.77
C ARG A 170 6.29 0.18 -0.57
N ALA A 171 5.08 0.38 -0.05
CA ALA A 171 4.82 1.16 1.16
C ALA A 171 5.42 0.51 2.42
N VAL A 172 5.36 -0.82 2.55
CA VAL A 172 6.06 -1.54 3.63
C VAL A 172 7.56 -1.32 3.56
N SER A 173 8.17 -1.45 2.38
CA SER A 173 9.61 -1.25 2.21
C SER A 173 10.02 0.19 2.55
N LEU A 174 9.22 1.19 2.15
CA LEU A 174 9.41 2.59 2.55
C LEU A 174 9.35 2.76 4.07
N TRP A 175 8.36 2.16 4.71
CA TRP A 175 8.20 2.28 6.16
C TRP A 175 9.37 1.62 6.91
N LYS A 176 9.85 0.47 6.44
CA LYS A 176 11.01 -0.21 7.00
C LYS A 176 12.31 0.54 6.76
N SER A 177 12.51 1.19 5.60
CA SER A 177 13.69 2.02 5.34
C SER A 177 13.78 3.22 6.29
N GLN A 178 12.63 3.71 6.77
CA GLN A 178 12.54 4.73 7.81
C GLN A 178 12.74 4.17 9.24
N GLY A 179 13.07 2.88 9.38
CA GLY A 179 13.27 2.20 10.66
C GLY A 179 11.98 1.77 11.35
N GLY A 180 10.86 1.71 10.63
CA GLY A 180 9.56 1.29 11.14
C GLY A 180 9.56 -0.16 11.61
N ARG A 181 9.01 -0.40 12.81
CA ARG A 181 8.84 -1.74 13.39
C ARG A 181 7.44 -1.90 13.95
N THR A 182 6.88 -3.11 13.82
CA THR A 182 5.50 -3.40 14.26
C THR A 182 5.27 -3.11 15.74
N TRP A 183 6.24 -3.43 16.61
CA TRP A 183 6.13 -3.15 18.06
C TRP A 183 6.19 -1.65 18.39
N GLN A 184 6.88 -0.84 17.57
CA GLN A 184 6.94 0.62 17.76
C GLN A 184 5.58 1.28 17.54
N LEU A 185 4.71 0.68 16.72
CA LEU A 185 3.34 1.18 16.51
C LEU A 185 2.52 1.18 17.81
N LEU A 186 2.73 0.18 18.66
CA LEU A 186 2.06 0.07 19.95
C LEU A 186 2.63 1.08 20.97
N LEU A 187 3.96 1.24 21.02
CA LEU A 187 4.61 2.11 21.99
C LEU A 187 4.47 3.60 21.67
N ASN A 188 4.56 3.98 20.39
CA ASN A 188 4.53 5.38 19.97
C ASN A 188 3.12 5.89 19.66
N LYS A 189 2.08 5.08 19.86
CA LYS A 189 0.67 5.38 19.54
C LYS A 189 0.26 6.83 19.88
N LYS A 190 0.46 7.26 21.14
CA LYS A 190 0.09 8.62 21.58
C LYS A 190 0.85 9.71 20.83
N LYS A 191 2.16 9.53 20.61
CA LYS A 191 3.01 10.48 19.90
C LYS A 191 2.63 10.57 18.42
N THR A 192 2.38 9.43 17.78
CA THR A 192 1.94 9.35 16.39
C THR A 192 0.58 10.02 16.22
N LEU A 193 -0.40 9.74 17.10
CA LEU A 193 -1.71 10.41 17.04
C LEU A 193 -1.60 11.93 17.20
N LYS A 194 -0.81 12.42 18.17
CA LYS A 194 -0.60 13.85 18.35
C LYS A 194 0.00 14.50 17.11
N LEU A 195 0.95 13.81 16.46
CA LEU A 195 1.57 14.26 15.23
C LEU A 195 0.56 14.30 14.07
N VAL A 196 -0.21 13.23 13.87
CA VAL A 196 -1.24 13.18 12.82
C VAL A 196 -2.27 14.29 13.02
N ASN A 197 -2.78 14.50 14.24
CA ASN A 197 -3.74 15.57 14.53
C ASN A 197 -3.18 17.00 14.33
N SER A 198 -1.86 17.16 14.21
CA SER A 198 -1.22 18.45 13.90
C SER A 198 -0.94 18.66 12.41
N MET A 199 -1.14 17.64 11.57
CA MET A 199 -0.97 17.73 10.13
C MET A 199 -2.25 18.25 9.47
N ASP A 200 -2.10 19.10 8.45
CA ASP A 200 -3.19 19.44 7.52
C ASP A 200 -3.18 18.40 6.38
N PHE A 201 -4.19 17.52 6.33
CA PHE A 201 -4.30 16.43 5.35
C PHE A 201 -5.75 16.11 4.96
#